data_AF-A0A4Q5YAX3-F1
#
_entry.id   AF-A0A4Q5YAX3-F1
#
_cell.length_a   1.000
_cell.length_b   1.000
_cell.length_c   1.000
_cell.angle_alpha   90.00
_cell.angle_beta   90.00
_cell.angle_gamma   90.00
#
_symmetry.space_group_name_H-M   'P 1'
#
loop_
_entity.id
_entity.type
_entity.pdbx_description
1 polymer ?
#
loop_
_entity_poly.entity_id
_entity_poly.type
_entity_poly.pdbx_seq_one_letter_code
_entity_poly.pdbx_strand_id
1 'polypeptide(L)'
;EAINFHNAIGNKRKEERVRYLKNYWAEKVLKFPGVRLSTSLKSQFSCGICGVSIDGMTPGEVEGKLMSKYKINTSPTVWENISCVRVTPHVYTTLTDLDKLVRAIGEIAAEKKKA
;
A
#
# COMPACT_ATOMS: atom_id res chain seq x y z
N GLU A 1 14.02 -13.84 -21.49
CA GLU A 1 12.60 -14.18 -21.26
C GLU A 1 11.76 -13.07 -20.62
N ALA A 2 12.24 -12.34 -19.60
CA ALA A 2 11.47 -11.28 -18.93
C ALA A 2 10.92 -10.17 -19.86
N ILE A 3 11.70 -9.75 -20.87
CA ILE A 3 11.27 -8.75 -21.86
C ILE A 3 10.11 -9.28 -22.71
N ASN A 4 10.13 -10.55 -23.11
CA ASN A 4 9.06 -11.14 -23.90
C ASN A 4 7.75 -11.22 -23.10
N PHE A 5 7.82 -11.61 -21.82
CA PHE A 5 6.66 -11.59 -20.93
C PHE A 5 6.10 -10.18 -20.74
N HIS A 6 6.99 -9.20 -20.52
CA HIS A 6 6.61 -7.80 -20.38
C HIS A 6 5.92 -7.26 -21.64
N ASN A 7 6.45 -7.60 -22.82
CA ASN A 7 5.86 -7.23 -24.11
C ASN A 7 4.54 -7.97 -24.39
N ALA A 8 4.40 -9.23 -23.96
CA ALA A 8 3.18 -10.01 -24.14
C ALA A 8 1.98 -9.42 -23.38
N ILE A 9 2.20 -8.86 -22.18
CA ILE A 9 1.15 -8.12 -21.44
C ILE A 9 0.94 -6.72 -22.03
N GLY A 10 2.05 -6.05 -22.37
CA GLY A 10 2.06 -4.68 -22.86
C GLY A 10 2.18 -3.63 -21.73
N ASN A 11 3.03 -2.64 -21.95
CA ASN A 11 3.41 -1.63 -20.95
C ASN A 11 2.19 -0.89 -20.36
N LYS A 12 1.32 -0.40 -21.25
CA LYS A 12 0.15 0.41 -20.87
C LYS A 12 -0.84 -0.38 -20.00
N ARG A 13 -1.14 -1.63 -20.37
CA ARG A 13 -2.04 -2.51 -19.58
C ARG A 13 -1.46 -2.80 -18.20
N LYS A 14 -0.16 -3.07 -18.12
CA LYS A 14 0.54 -3.33 -16.86
C LYS A 14 0.49 -2.11 -15.94
N GLU A 15 0.76 -0.92 -16.48
CA GLU A 15 0.67 0.35 -15.77
C GLU A 15 -0.74 0.63 -15.25
N GLU A 16 -1.75 0.52 -16.11
CA GLU A 16 -3.17 0.68 -15.74
C GLU A 16 -3.57 -0.29 -14.63
N ARG A 17 -3.15 -1.55 -14.71
CA ARG A 17 -3.45 -2.57 -13.69
C ARG A 17 -2.82 -2.24 -12.34
N VAL A 18 -1.53 -1.94 -12.28
CA VAL A 18 -0.88 -1.65 -10.98
C VAL A 18 -1.38 -0.33 -10.38
N ARG A 19 -1.71 0.65 -11.21
CA ARG A 19 -2.36 1.90 -10.76
C ARG A 19 -3.74 1.63 -10.17
N TYR A 20 -4.56 0.84 -10.87
CA TYR A 20 -5.88 0.44 -10.38
C TYR A 20 -5.78 -0.27 -9.02
N LEU A 21 -4.86 -1.23 -8.91
CA LEU A 21 -4.64 -1.96 -7.66
C LEU A 21 -4.18 -1.03 -6.53
N LYS A 22 -3.25 -0.12 -6.80
CA LYS A 22 -2.82 0.87 -5.82
C LYS A 22 -3.99 1.73 -5.33
N ASN A 23 -4.76 2.30 -6.25
CA ASN A 23 -5.88 3.17 -5.89
C ASN A 23 -6.98 2.40 -5.13
N TYR A 24 -7.26 1.14 -5.52
CA TYR A 24 -8.28 0.32 -4.89
C TYR A 24 -8.14 0.22 -3.37
N TRP A 25 -6.93 -0.07 -2.86
CA TRP A 25 -6.73 -0.15 -1.42
C TRP A 25 -6.50 1.24 -0.81
N ALA A 26 -5.77 2.11 -1.49
CA ALA A 26 -5.41 3.44 -0.99
C ALA A 26 -6.65 4.31 -0.70
N GLU A 27 -7.63 4.32 -1.60
CA GLU A 27 -8.89 5.04 -1.42
C GLU A 27 -9.74 4.49 -0.26
N LYS A 28 -9.64 3.18 0.01
CA LYS A 28 -10.37 2.54 1.12
C LYS A 28 -9.75 2.87 2.46
N VAL A 29 -8.41 2.83 2.58
CA VAL A 29 -7.74 3.07 3.86
C VAL A 29 -7.78 4.54 4.29
N LEU A 30 -7.90 5.48 3.35
CA LEU A 30 -8.12 6.90 3.65
C LEU A 30 -9.39 7.18 4.46
N LYS A 31 -10.34 6.24 4.48
CA LYS A 31 -11.57 6.37 5.26
C LYS A 31 -11.35 6.09 6.75
N PHE A 32 -10.21 5.51 7.12
CA PHE A 32 -9.89 5.22 8.51
C PHE A 32 -9.26 6.44 9.21
N PRO A 33 -9.79 6.86 10.37
CA PRO A 33 -9.19 7.94 11.15
C PRO A 33 -7.72 7.65 11.50
N GLY A 34 -6.85 8.65 11.34
CA GLY A 34 -5.43 8.54 11.62
C GLY A 34 -4.60 7.86 10.53
N VAL A 35 -5.19 7.43 9.42
CA VAL A 35 -4.45 6.93 8.26
C VAL A 35 -4.16 8.08 7.29
N ARG A 36 -2.90 8.20 6.85
CA ARG A 36 -2.44 9.18 5.87
C ARG A 36 -1.70 8.50 4.73
N LEU A 37 -1.78 9.08 3.54
CA LEU A 37 -1.00 8.65 2.39
C LEU A 37 0.08 9.67 2.05
N SER A 38 1.27 9.19 1.72
CA SER A 38 2.39 10.02 1.25
C SER A 38 2.46 10.12 -0.27
N THR A 39 1.52 9.48 -0.98
CA THR A 39 1.52 9.41 -2.46
C THR A 39 0.19 9.93 -3.01
N SER A 40 0.26 10.70 -4.11
CA SER A 40 -0.95 11.22 -4.78
C SER A 40 -1.81 10.09 -5.34
N LEU A 41 -3.13 10.29 -5.34
CA LEU A 41 -4.08 9.40 -6.04
C LEU A 41 -4.25 9.78 -7.52
N LYS A 42 -3.79 10.96 -7.93
CA LYS A 42 -3.87 11.40 -9.32
C LYS A 42 -2.89 10.58 -10.18
N SER A 43 -3.36 10.10 -11.32
CA SER A 43 -2.60 9.26 -12.26
C SER A 43 -1.34 9.94 -12.79
N GLN A 44 -1.38 11.26 -12.95
CA GLN A 44 -0.25 12.07 -13.43
C GLN A 44 0.92 12.21 -12.43
N PHE A 45 0.70 11.88 -11.15
CA PHE A 45 1.70 12.05 -10.09
C PHE A 45 2.04 10.72 -9.40
N SER A 46 1.51 9.59 -9.87
CA SER A 46 1.72 8.28 -9.23
C SER A 46 1.47 7.08 -10.16
N CYS A 47 2.06 5.95 -9.81
CA CYS A 47 1.83 4.65 -10.46
C CYS A 47 1.50 3.57 -9.41
N GLY A 48 2.22 2.44 -9.40
CA GLY A 48 1.88 1.28 -8.55
C GLY A 48 2.36 1.32 -7.09
N ILE A 49 3.18 2.30 -6.69
CA ILE A 49 3.68 2.42 -5.30
C ILE A 49 2.86 3.44 -4.52
N CYS A 50 2.60 3.17 -3.25
CA CYS A 50 2.01 4.14 -2.33
C CYS A 50 2.56 3.99 -0.92
N GLY A 51 2.92 5.12 -0.30
CA GLY A 51 3.26 5.21 1.11
C GLY A 51 2.02 5.40 1.97
N VAL A 52 1.90 4.63 3.05
CA VAL A 52 0.85 4.77 4.07
C VAL A 52 1.47 4.93 5.45
N SER A 53 0.88 5.81 6.26
CA SER A 53 1.30 6.08 7.63
C SER A 53 0.08 6.05 8.54
N ILE A 54 0.27 5.64 9.79
CA ILE A 54 -0.75 5.62 10.84
C ILE A 54 -0.28 6.55 11.95
N ASP A 55 -1.14 7.49 12.35
CA ASP A 55 -0.84 8.49 13.36
C ASP A 55 -0.41 7.84 14.68
N GLY A 56 0.69 8.35 15.24
CA GLY A 56 1.24 7.82 16.49
C GLY A 56 1.95 6.47 16.36
N MET A 57 2.26 6.03 15.14
CA MET A 57 3.07 4.83 14.88
C MET A 57 4.24 5.13 13.95
N THR A 58 5.38 4.53 14.23
CA THR A 58 6.53 4.51 13.32
C THR A 58 6.28 3.54 12.16
N PRO A 59 6.90 3.75 10.98
CA PRO A 59 6.79 2.81 9.87
C PRO A 59 7.20 1.38 10.24
N GLY A 60 8.20 1.21 11.11
CA GLY A 60 8.64 -0.10 11.59
C GLY A 60 7.59 -0.81 12.44
N GLU A 61 6.85 -0.10 13.30
CA GLU A 61 5.76 -0.70 14.07
C GLU A 61 4.60 -1.13 13.18
N VAL A 62 4.26 -0.32 12.17
CA VAL A 62 3.20 -0.65 11.22
C VAL A 62 3.59 -1.88 10.41
N GLU A 63 4.80 -1.91 9.84
CA GLU A 63 5.30 -3.07 9.10
C GLU A 63 5.38 -4.32 9.98
N GLY A 64 5.93 -4.20 11.19
CA GLY A 64 6.04 -5.32 12.12
C GLY A 64 4.68 -5.92 12.48
N LYS A 65 3.63 -5.09 12.67
CA LYS A 65 2.26 -5.58 12.89
C LYS A 65 1.67 -6.22 11.63
N LEU A 66 1.84 -5.61 10.45
CA LEU A 66 1.37 -6.17 9.18
C LEU A 66 1.99 -7.54 8.90
N MET A 67 3.29 -7.70 9.15
CA MET A 67 4.00 -8.95 8.93
C MET A 67 3.69 -9.99 10.02
N SER A 68 3.78 -9.64 11.30
CA SER A 68 3.59 -10.62 12.39
C SER A 68 2.17 -11.18 12.44
N LYS A 69 1.15 -10.31 12.43
CA LYS A 69 -0.27 -10.67 12.58
C LYS A 69 -0.93 -11.10 11.28
N TYR A 70 -0.65 -10.41 10.17
CA TYR A 70 -1.38 -10.59 8.91
C TYR A 70 -0.55 -11.24 7.80
N LYS A 71 0.74 -11.50 8.04
CA LYS A 71 1.68 -12.06 7.04
C LYS A 71 1.79 -11.21 5.78
N ILE A 72 1.66 -9.88 5.92
CA ILE A 72 1.77 -8.93 4.81
C ILE A 72 3.16 -8.31 4.84
N ASN A 73 3.98 -8.65 3.85
CA ASN A 73 5.30 -8.05 3.69
C ASN A 73 5.19 -6.65 3.09
N THR A 74 5.80 -5.67 3.74
CA THR A 74 5.85 -4.28 3.28
C THR A 74 7.24 -3.70 3.55
N SER A 75 7.55 -2.55 2.97
CA SER A 75 8.86 -1.91 3.19
C SER A 75 8.69 -0.65 4.02
N PRO A 76 9.14 -0.63 5.29
CA PRO A 76 9.16 0.60 6.07
C PRO A 76 10.20 1.54 5.45
N THR A 77 9.91 2.83 5.38
CA THR A 77 10.82 3.81 4.80
C THR A 77 10.80 5.09 5.61
N VAL A 78 11.97 5.43 6.14
CA VAL A 78 12.25 6.69 6.83
C VAL A 78 13.41 7.33 6.09
N TRP A 79 13.13 8.40 5.35
CA TRP A 79 14.13 9.12 4.57
C TRP A 79 13.73 10.59 4.43
N GLU A 80 14.59 11.49 4.90
CA GLU A 80 14.31 12.92 5.01
C GLU A 80 12.94 13.19 5.67
N ASN A 81 12.03 13.83 4.93
CA ASN A 81 10.69 14.18 5.39
C ASN A 81 9.64 13.07 5.13
N ILE A 82 10.07 11.91 4.62
CA ILE A 82 9.21 10.77 4.31
C ILE A 82 9.31 9.75 5.44
N SER A 83 8.20 9.50 6.12
CA SER A 83 8.06 8.44 7.12
C SER A 83 6.77 7.68 6.87
N CYS A 84 6.88 6.56 6.14
CA CYS A 84 5.73 5.74 5.76
C CYS A 84 6.12 4.29 5.49
N VAL A 85 5.13 3.40 5.49
CA VAL A 85 5.24 2.05 4.96
C VAL A 85 4.88 2.07 3.48
N ARG A 86 5.79 1.59 2.62
CA ARG A 86 5.57 1.49 1.19
C ARG A 86 4.92 0.16 0.84
N VAL A 87 3.81 0.25 0.10
CA VAL A 87 3.08 -0.89 -0.43
C VAL A 87 3.08 -0.79 -1.95
N THR A 88 3.46 -1.89 -2.61
CA THR A 88 3.54 -1.99 -4.07
C THR A 88 2.85 -3.26 -4.54
N PRO A 89 1.57 -3.21 -4.95
CA PRO A 89 0.90 -4.35 -5.54
C PRO A 89 1.57 -4.77 -6.85
N HIS A 90 1.63 -6.08 -7.09
CA HIS A 90 2.05 -6.63 -8.37
C HIS A 90 0.83 -6.87 -9.27
N VAL A 91 1.02 -7.05 -10.58
CA VAL A 91 -0.12 -7.31 -11.51
C VAL A 91 -0.96 -8.53 -11.12
N TYR A 92 -0.35 -9.49 -10.42
CA TYR A 92 -0.97 -10.71 -9.91
C TYR A 92 -1.63 -10.56 -8.54
N THR A 93 -1.45 -9.42 -7.86
CA THR A 93 -2.12 -9.17 -6.59
C THR A 93 -3.64 -9.16 -6.83
N THR A 94 -4.36 -9.96 -6.04
CA THR A 94 -5.81 -10.07 -6.12
C THR A 94 -6.48 -8.97 -5.30
N LEU A 95 -7.74 -8.65 -5.62
CA LEU A 95 -8.51 -7.71 -4.80
C LEU A 95 -8.73 -8.25 -3.39
N THR A 96 -8.89 -9.57 -3.24
CA THR A 96 -9.02 -10.23 -1.94
C THR A 96 -7.80 -10.01 -1.04
N ASP A 97 -6.59 -10.07 -1.60
CA ASP A 97 -5.37 -9.77 -0.84
C ASP A 97 -5.28 -8.29 -0.47
N LEU A 98 -5.76 -7.40 -1.34
CA LEU A 98 -5.89 -5.99 -1.00
C LEU A 98 -6.96 -5.72 0.06
N ASP A 99 -8.07 -6.45 0.06
CA ASP A 99 -9.10 -6.32 1.10
C ASP A 99 -8.57 -6.82 2.46
N LYS A 100 -7.71 -7.85 2.50
CA LYS A 100 -6.96 -8.24 3.71
C LYS A 100 -6.06 -7.11 4.19
N LEU A 101 -5.33 -6.45 3.29
CA LEU A 101 -4.50 -5.30 3.62
C LEU A 101 -5.33 -4.14 4.20
N VAL A 102 -6.45 -3.78 3.55
CA VAL A 102 -7.35 -2.72 4.00
C VAL A 102 -7.87 -3.03 5.41
N ARG A 103 -8.32 -4.27 5.64
CA ARG A 103 -8.77 -4.73 6.95
C ARG A 103 -7.66 -4.62 8.00
N ALA A 104 -6.46 -5.10 7.69
CA ALA A 104 -5.32 -5.06 8.61
C ALA A 104 -4.96 -3.62 9.01
N ILE A 105 -4.91 -2.70 8.04
CA ILE A 105 -4.64 -1.28 8.32
C ILE A 105 -5.74 -0.68 9.20
N GLY A 106 -7.01 -0.96 8.92
CA GLY A 106 -8.13 -0.49 9.72
C GLY A 106 -8.08 -1.00 11.17
N GLU A 107 -7.78 -2.28 11.37
CA GLU A 107 -7.63 -2.89 12.70
C GLU A 107 -6.44 -2.27 13.47
N ILE A 108 -5.28 -2.10 12.82
CA ILE A 108 -4.10 -1.48 13.43
C ILE A 108 -4.37 -0.02 13.82
N ALA A 109 -5.03 0.76 12.96
CA ALA A 109 -5.39 2.14 13.25
C ALA A 109 -6.40 2.23 14.42
N ALA A 110 -7.37 1.32 14.47
CA ALA A 110 -8.36 1.28 15.55
C ALA A 110 -7.77 0.84 16.90
N GLU A 111 -6.81 -0.09 16.91
CA GLU A 111 -6.09 -0.50 18.13
C GLU A 111 -5.41 0.69 18.80
N LYS A 112 -4.76 1.58 18.04
CA LYS A 112 -4.02 2.70 18.63
C LYS A 112 -4.95 3.75 19.25
N LYS A 113 -6.17 3.94 18.72
CA LYS A 113 -7.15 4.85 19.34
C LYS A 113 -7.54 4.42 20.76
N LYS A 114 -7.38 3.14 21.11
CA LYS A 114 -7.73 2.59 22.42
C LYS A 114 -6.60 2.67 23.46
N ALA A 115 -5.38 3.02 23.04
CA ALA A 115 -4.16 2.99 23.87
C ALA A 115 -3.52 4.38 23.97
#